data_AF-A0A0K8PAK3-F1
#
_entry.id   AF-A0A0K8PAK3-F1
#
_cell.length_a   1.000
_cell.length_b   1.000
_cell.length_c   1.000
_cell.angle_alpha   90.00
_cell.angle_beta   90.00
_cell.angle_gamma   90.00
#
_symmetry.space_group_name_H-M   'P 1'
#
loop_
_entity.id
_entity.type
_entity.pdbx_description
1 polymer ?
#
loop_
_entity_poly.entity_id
_entity_poly.type
_entity_poly.pdbx_seq_one_letter_code
_entity_poly.pdbx_strand_id
1 'polypeptide(L)' 'MAAFSKQKVQSVNQTICQEYPDFKNIYPKVTETSDGNAVLVYEKKEKTADGIPIKLVLRVTVDANGRILKVSTSR' A
#
# COMPACT_ATOMS: atom_id res chain seq x y z
N MET A 1 0.22 -20.43 9.41
CA MET A 1 0.14 -19.24 8.52
C MET A 1 1.33 -18.36 8.85
N ALA A 2 2.23 -18.13 7.90
CA ALA A 2 3.42 -17.32 8.14
C ALA A 2 3.04 -15.84 8.07
N ALA A 3 3.07 -15.17 9.23
CA ALA A 3 2.79 -13.75 9.32
C ALA A 3 3.75 -12.94 8.41
N PHE A 4 3.20 -12.06 7.58
CA PHE A 4 3.95 -11.14 6.75
C PHE A 4 4.77 -10.19 7.65
N SER A 5 6.09 -10.35 7.66
CA SER A 5 6.95 -9.73 8.67
C SER A 5 7.06 -8.21 8.49
N LYS A 6 7.21 -7.48 9.61
CA LYS A 6 7.41 -6.01 9.60
C LYS A 6 8.53 -5.54 8.67
N GLN A 7 9.62 -6.30 8.58
CA GLN A 7 10.76 -5.96 7.73
C GLN A 7 10.39 -6.00 6.23
N LYS A 8 9.56 -6.95 5.81
CA LYS A 8 9.05 -7.04 4.43
C LYS A 8 8.13 -5.86 4.12
N VAL A 9 7.23 -5.53 5.04
CA VAL A 9 6.36 -4.35 4.91
C VAL A 9 7.19 -3.07 4.71
N GLN A 10 8.24 -2.90 5.51
CA GLN A 10 9.10 -1.72 5.41
C GLN A 10 9.85 -1.65 4.07
N SER A 11 10.33 -2.79 3.57
CA SER A 11 11.01 -2.87 2.27
C SER A 11 10.06 -2.50 1.12
N VAL A 12 8.86 -3.07 1.12
CA VAL A 12 7.82 -2.75 0.13
C VAL A 12 7.41 -1.28 0.23
N ASN A 13 7.26 -0.77 1.46
CA ASN A 13 6.92 0.63 1.70
C ASN A 13 7.97 1.58 1.11
N GLN A 14 9.26 1.28 1.27
CA GLN A 14 10.33 2.10 0.66
C GLN A 14 10.20 2.18 -0.86
N THR A 15 9.94 1.05 -1.54
CA THR A 15 9.72 1.02 -2.99
C THR A 15 8.48 1.83 -3.38
N ILE A 16 7.36 1.64 -2.67
CA ILE A 16 6.11 2.36 -2.95
C ILE A 16 6.26 3.85 -2.72
N CYS A 17 6.95 4.29 -1.66
CA CYS A 17 7.21 5.70 -1.40
C CYS A 17 8.10 6.36 -2.46
N GLN A 18 8.90 5.60 -3.20
CA GLN A 18 9.70 6.10 -4.32
C GLN A 18 8.85 6.28 -5.58
N GLU A 19 7.99 5.30 -5.91
CA GLU A 19 7.14 5.36 -7.11
C GLU A 19 5.87 6.21 -6.92
N TYR A 20 5.36 6.29 -5.69
CA TYR A 20 4.14 6.99 -5.32
C TYR A 20 4.42 7.98 -4.17
N PRO A 21 5.11 9.11 -4.46
CA PRO A 21 5.52 10.07 -3.44
C PRO A 21 4.34 10.66 -2.65
N ASP A 22 3.15 10.71 -3.24
CA ASP A 22 1.91 11.15 -2.57
C ASP A 22 1.55 10.32 -1.34
N PHE A 23 2.01 9.06 -1.28
CA PHE A 23 1.76 8.13 -0.18
C PHE A 23 2.95 7.99 0.77
N LYS A 24 4.03 8.78 0.60
CA LYS A 24 5.29 8.63 1.37
C LYS A 24 5.12 8.67 2.90
N ASN A 25 4.13 9.40 3.39
CA ASN A 25 3.84 9.57 4.81
C ASN A 25 2.64 8.74 5.29
N ILE A 26 2.13 7.84 4.45
CA ILE A 26 0.98 7.00 4.76
C ILE A 26 1.48 5.60 5.10
N TYR A 27 1.13 5.13 6.29
CA TYR A 27 1.43 3.77 6.69
C TYR A 27 0.37 2.82 6.12
N PRO A 28 0.74 1.75 5.41
CA PRO A 28 -0.22 0.84 4.82
C PRO A 28 -0.87 -0.03 5.89
N LYS A 29 -2.16 -0.31 5.69
CA LYS A 29 -2.83 -1.41 6.36
C LYS A 29 -2.47 -2.72 5.65
N VAL A 30 -1.85 -3.64 6.37
CA VAL A 30 -1.44 -4.94 5.84
C VAL A 30 -2.54 -5.95 6.11
N THR A 31 -3.00 -6.64 5.06
CA THR A 31 -3.96 -7.74 5.15
C THR A 31 -3.37 -8.96 4.49
N GLU A 32 -3.21 -10.04 5.23
CA GLU A 32 -2.70 -11.30 4.71
C GLU A 32 -3.83 -12.08 4.03
N THR A 33 -3.52 -12.77 2.95
CA THR A 33 -4.46 -13.60 2.19
C THR A 33 -4.12 -15.08 2.40
N SER A 34 -5.12 -15.94 2.21
CA SER A 34 -5.00 -17.38 2.42
C SER A 34 -3.91 -18.05 1.57
N ASP A 35 -3.58 -17.45 0.42
CA ASP A 35 -2.57 -17.95 -0.53
C ASP A 35 -1.12 -17.60 -0.14
N GLY A 36 -0.91 -16.99 1.03
CA GLY A 36 0.42 -16.55 1.49
C GLY A 36 0.87 -15.20 0.89
N ASN A 37 0.02 -14.57 0.08
CA ASN A 37 0.22 -13.20 -0.38
C ASN A 37 -0.25 -12.21 0.69
N ALA A 38 0.23 -10.97 0.63
CA ALA A 38 -0.27 -9.88 1.44
C ALA A 38 -0.75 -8.71 0.57
N VAL A 39 -1.70 -7.94 1.08
CA VAL A 39 -2.22 -6.73 0.46
C VAL A 39 -1.94 -5.57 1.39
N LEU A 40 -1.19 -4.60 0.89
CA LEU A 40 -0.89 -3.34 1.56
C LEU A 40 -1.83 -2.28 0.99
N VAL A 41 -2.66 -1.70 1.85
CA VAL A 41 -3.63 -0.66 1.48
C VAL A 41 -3.21 0.66 2.10
N TYR A 42 -2.88 1.64 1.26
CA TYR A 42 -2.59 3.00 1.67
C TYR A 42 -3.83 3.84 1.40
N GLU A 43 -4.29 4.57 2.41
CA GLU A 43 -5.47 5.42 2.30
C GLU A 43 -5.07 6.85 2.68
N LYS A 44 -5.31 7.79 1.75
CA LYS A 44 -5.05 9.22 1.94
C LYS A 44 -6.33 9.98 1.66
N LYS A 45 -6.62 10.99 2.48
CA LYS A 45 -7.66 11.97 2.20
C LYS A 45 -6.98 13.27 1.81
N GLU A 46 -7.30 13.79 0.64
CA GLU A 46 -6.85 15.10 0.20
C GLU A 46 -8.05 15.99 -0.11
N LYS A 47 -7.81 17.29 -0.24
CA LYS A 47 -8.79 18.21 -0.79
C LYS A 47 -8.37 18.56 -2.20
N THR A 48 -9.32 18.50 -3.11
CA THR A 48 -9.16 19.05 -4.47
C THR A 48 -9.04 20.58 -4.39
N ALA A 49 -8.63 21.21 -5.50
CA ALA A 49 -8.52 22.67 -5.59
C ALA A 49 -9.83 23.38 -5.22
N ASP A 50 -10.97 22.75 -5.52
CA ASP A 50 -12.32 23.22 -5.20
C ASP A 50 -12.76 22.95 -3.74
N GLY A 51 -11.86 22.45 -2.89
CA GLY A 51 -12.14 22.17 -1.48
C GLY A 51 -12.92 20.89 -1.22
N ILE A 52 -13.24 20.10 -2.25
CA ILE A 52 -13.95 18.83 -2.12
C ILE A 52 -12.98 17.75 -1.62
N PRO A 53 -13.31 17.01 -0.54
CA PRO A 53 -12.47 15.93 -0.07
C PRO A 53 -12.50 14.75 -1.04
N ILE A 54 -11.33 14.31 -1.47
CA ILE A 54 -11.12 13.11 -2.29
C ILE A 54 -10.36 12.06 -1.49
N LYS A 55 -10.72 10.79 -1.68
CA LYS A 55 -10.07 9.66 -1.02
C LYS A 55 -9.22 8.91 -2.03
N LEU A 56 -7.91 9.05 -1.91
CA LEU A 56 -6.95 8.28 -2.69
C LEU A 56 -6.65 6.98 -1.96
N VAL A 57 -6.75 5.86 -2.67
CA VAL A 57 -6.43 4.54 -2.14
C VAL A 57 -5.45 3.87 -3.10
N LEU A 58 -4.32 3.41 -2.56
CA LEU A 58 -3.34 2.61 -3.27
C LEU A 58 -3.36 1.20 -2.66
N ARG A 59 -3.64 0.19 -3.47
CA ARG A 59 -3.56 -1.22 -3.08
C ARG A 59 -2.40 -1.88 -3.79
N VAL A 60 -1.54 -2.49 -3.00
CA VAL A 60 -0.34 -3.19 -3.43
C VAL A 60 -0.45 -4.63 -2.98
N THR A 61 -0.57 -5.55 -3.92
CA THR A 61 -0.52 -6.98 -3.66
C THR A 61 0.92 -7.44 -3.78
N VAL A 62 1.40 -8.14 -2.76
CA VAL A 62 2.75 -8.70 -2.70
C VAL A 62 2.69 -10.20 -2.45
N ASP A 63 3.66 -10.93 -2.97
CA ASP A 63 3.81 -12.36 -2.70
C ASP A 63 4.36 -12.63 -1.29
N ALA A 64 4.47 -13.90 -0.90
CA ALA A 64 5.07 -14.31 0.37
C ALA A 64 6.51 -13.82 0.57
N ASN A 65 7.23 -13.50 -0.50
CA ASN A 65 8.61 -12.99 -0.47
C ASN A 65 8.69 -11.46 -0.38
N GLY A 66 7.55 -10.76 -0.51
CA GLY A 66 7.51 -9.29 -0.54
C GLY A 66 7.76 -8.69 -1.92
N ARG A 67 7.69 -9.48 -2.99
CA ARG A 67 7.70 -9.01 -4.38
C ARG A 67 6.34 -8.44 -4.72
N ILE A 68 6.32 -7.27 -5.33
CA ILE A 68 5.09 -6.62 -5.79
C ILE A 68 4.54 -7.39 -6.98
N LEU A 69 3.32 -7.93 -6.83
CA LEU A 69 2.59 -8.65 -7.87
C LEU A 69 1.67 -7.71 -8.64
N LYS A 70 1.04 -6.76 -7.93
CA LYS A 70 0.07 -5.84 -8.52
C LYS A 70 0.00 -4.55 -7.73
N VAL A 71 -0.13 -3.44 -8.45
CA VAL A 71 -0.43 -2.13 -7.87
C VAL A 71 -1.71 -1.60 -8.51
N SER A 72 -2.58 -1.00 -7.70
CA SER A 72 -3.82 -0.38 -8.17
C SER A 72 -4.13 0.87 -7.37
N THR A 73 -4.47 1.94 -8.07
CA THR A 73 -4.85 3.23 -7.49
C THR A 73 -6.32 3.49 -7.76
N SER A 74 -7.06 3.95 -6.76
CA SER A 74 -8.41 4.50 -6.92
C SER A 74 -8.50 5.89 -6.31
N ARG A 75 -9.29 6.75 -6.93
CA ARG A 75 -9.55 8.14 -6.55
C ARG A 75 -11.04 8.42 -6.52
#